data_AF-A0A6B3HMV8-F1
#
_entry.id   AF-A0A6B3HMV8-F1
#
_cell.length_a   1.000
_cell.length_b   1.000
_cell.length_c   1.000
_cell.angle_alpha   90.00
_cell.angle_beta   90.00
_cell.angle_gamma   90.00
#
_symmetry.space_group_name_H-M   'P 1'
#
loop_
_entity.id
_entity.type
_entity.pdbx_description
1 polymer ?
#
loop_
_entity_poly.entity_id
_entity_poly.type
_entity_poly.pdbx_seq_one_letter_code
_entity_poly.pdbx_strand_id
1 'polypeptide(L)'
;AADRRARLERVLGHIISREGPVLSTVERSQLIRRVVDEALGLGILEPLLEDASITEIMVNGPDQIFVERSGKVEQLPLRFGSHEQLMQTIERIVSTVNRRVDESNPMVDARLPSGERVNVIIPPLSLTGATLTIRR
;
A
#
# COMPACT_ATOMS: atom_id res chain seq x y z
N ALA A 1 -16.66 1.58 1.20
CA ALA A 1 -15.50 0.85 0.64
C ALA A 1 -15.90 -0.52 0.08
N ALA A 2 -16.60 -1.37 0.85
CA ALA A 2 -17.02 -2.71 0.43
C ALA A 2 -17.80 -2.75 -0.91
N ASP A 3 -18.74 -1.84 -1.14
CA ASP A 3 -19.52 -1.80 -2.39
C ASP A 3 -18.68 -1.46 -3.64
N ARG A 4 -17.66 -0.62 -3.49
CA ARG A 4 -16.72 -0.31 -4.59
C ARG A 4 -15.86 -1.52 -4.91
N ARG A 5 -15.39 -2.22 -3.87
CA ARG A 5 -14.60 -3.46 -4.00
C ARG A 5 -15.38 -4.54 -4.76
N ALA A 6 -16.58 -4.87 -4.29
CA ALA A 6 -17.41 -5.90 -4.92
C ALA A 6 -17.78 -5.53 -6.37
N ARG A 7 -17.97 -4.24 -6.66
CA ARG A 7 -18.22 -3.76 -8.03
C ARG A 7 -16.98 -3.94 -8.92
N LEU A 8 -15.78 -3.60 -8.42
CA LEU A 8 -14.53 -3.71 -9.17
C LEU A 8 -14.18 -5.17 -9.45
N GLU A 9 -14.29 -6.04 -8.45
CA GLU A 9 -14.09 -7.50 -8.57
C GLU A 9 -15.00 -8.11 -9.64
N ARG A 10 -16.27 -7.68 -9.68
CA ARG A 10 -17.23 -8.13 -10.68
C ARG A 10 -16.85 -7.69 -12.10
N VAL A 11 -16.46 -6.42 -12.26
CA VAL A 11 -16.05 -5.88 -13.58
C VAL A 11 -14.77 -6.55 -14.07
N LEU A 12 -13.75 -6.66 -13.23
CA LEU A 12 -12.49 -7.35 -13.56
C LEU A 12 -12.75 -8.82 -13.89
N GLY A 13 -13.61 -9.48 -13.13
CA GLY A 13 -14.01 -10.84 -13.40
C GLY A 13 -14.64 -11.00 -14.79
N HIS A 14 -15.47 -10.05 -15.22
CA HIS A 14 -16.10 -10.06 -16.54
C HIS A 14 -15.11 -9.80 -17.67
N ILE A 15 -14.15 -8.89 -17.49
CA ILE A 15 -13.10 -8.57 -18.47
C ILE A 15 -12.18 -9.77 -18.68
N ILE A 16 -11.66 -10.36 -17.60
CA ILE A 16 -10.75 -11.52 -17.67
C ILE A 16 -11.42 -12.71 -18.36
N SER A 17 -12.72 -12.93 -18.10
CA SER A 17 -13.48 -13.99 -18.75
C SER A 17 -13.74 -13.76 -20.25
N ARG A 18 -13.62 -12.53 -20.76
CA ARG A 18 -13.85 -12.19 -22.17
C ARG A 18 -12.58 -12.02 -22.99
N GLU A 19 -11.55 -11.42 -22.40
CA GLU A 19 -10.34 -10.97 -23.11
C GLU A 19 -9.04 -11.37 -22.38
N GLY A 20 -9.14 -12.06 -21.24
CA GLY A 20 -7.99 -12.44 -20.42
C GLY A 20 -7.34 -13.77 -20.84
N PRO A 21 -6.11 -14.03 -20.36
CA PRO A 21 -5.44 -15.31 -20.56
C PRO A 21 -6.20 -16.46 -19.87
N VAL A 22 -5.99 -17.69 -20.35
CA VAL A 22 -6.51 -18.90 -19.70
C VAL A 22 -5.79 -19.09 -18.38
N LEU A 23 -6.48 -18.81 -17.28
CA LEU A 23 -5.97 -18.91 -15.91
C LEU A 23 -6.81 -19.92 -15.12
N SER A 24 -6.19 -20.62 -14.18
CA SER A 24 -6.94 -21.39 -13.19
C SER A 24 -7.80 -20.48 -12.30
N THR A 25 -8.80 -21.05 -11.64
CA THR A 25 -9.65 -20.31 -10.68
C THR A 25 -8.82 -19.65 -9.57
N VAL A 26 -7.74 -20.29 -9.13
CA VAL A 26 -6.83 -19.77 -8.11
C VAL A 26 -6.05 -18.57 -8.64
N GLU A 27 -5.41 -18.70 -9.81
CA GLU A 27 -4.63 -17.61 -10.42
C GLU A 27 -5.50 -16.40 -10.75
N ARG A 28 -6.72 -16.63 -11.27
CA ARG A 28 -7.69 -15.57 -11.54
C ARG A 28 -8.06 -14.82 -10.26
N SER A 29 -8.33 -15.54 -9.18
CA SER A 29 -8.70 -14.94 -7.90
C SER A 29 -7.53 -14.12 -7.31
N GLN A 30 -6.30 -14.62 -7.42
CA GLN A 30 -5.10 -13.89 -7.01
C GLN A 30 -4.83 -12.64 -7.85
N LEU A 31 -5.09 -12.69 -9.17
CA LEU A 31 -4.94 -11.53 -10.05
C LEU A 31 -5.99 -10.46 -9.74
N ILE A 32 -7.27 -10.85 -9.63
CA ILE A 32 -8.35 -9.92 -9.28
C ILE A 32 -8.06 -9.27 -7.93
N ARG A 33 -7.68 -10.06 -6.91
CA ARG A 33 -7.31 -9.52 -5.59
C ARG A 33 -6.20 -8.49 -5.71
N ARG A 34 -5.08 -8.80 -6.39
CA ARG A 34 -3.97 -7.86 -6.59
C ARG A 34 -4.39 -6.54 -7.24
N VAL A 35 -5.16 -6.59 -8.33
CA VAL A 35 -5.60 -5.37 -9.04
C VAL A 35 -6.55 -4.54 -8.19
N VAL A 36 -7.43 -5.20 -7.44
CA VAL A 36 -8.39 -4.54 -6.55
C VAL A 36 -7.69 -3.90 -5.35
N ASP A 37 -6.72 -4.59 -4.76
CA ASP A 37 -5.90 -4.09 -3.65
C ASP A 37 -5.03 -2.91 -4.11
N GLU A 38 -4.54 -2.94 -5.35
CA GLU A 38 -3.81 -1.83 -5.98
C GLU A 38 -4.72 -0.61 -6.28
N ALA A 39 -5.95 -0.86 -6.72
CA ALA A 39 -6.89 0.20 -7.11
C ALA A 39 -7.64 0.83 -5.93
N LEU A 40 -7.93 0.05 -4.88
CA LEU A 40 -8.79 0.46 -3.77
C LEU A 40 -8.14 0.36 -2.39
N GLY A 41 -7.03 -0.36 -2.30
CA GLY A 41 -6.35 -0.70 -1.05
C GLY A 41 -5.01 0.02 -0.87
N LEU A 42 -4.14 -0.59 -0.07
CA LEU A 42 -2.77 -0.15 0.15
C LEU A 42 -1.75 -0.87 -0.77
N GLY A 43 -2.26 -1.56 -1.80
CA GLY A 43 -1.46 -2.29 -2.78
C GLY A 43 -0.55 -3.32 -2.12
N ILE A 44 0.75 -3.24 -2.43
CA ILE A 44 1.77 -4.19 -1.94
C ILE A 44 1.98 -4.16 -0.42
N LEU A 45 1.45 -3.16 0.30
CA LEU A 45 1.57 -3.05 1.74
C LEU A 45 0.51 -3.87 2.50
N GLU A 46 -0.65 -4.17 1.89
CA GLU A 46 -1.71 -4.94 2.55
C GLU A 46 -1.24 -6.30 3.08
N PRO A 47 -0.59 -7.17 2.29
CA PRO A 47 -0.12 -8.45 2.82
C PRO A 47 0.93 -8.30 3.94
N LEU A 48 1.70 -7.20 3.94
CA LEU A 48 2.65 -6.90 5.02
C LEU A 48 1.94 -6.47 6.30
N LEU A 49 0.85 -5.70 6.16
CA LEU A 49 -0.01 -5.28 7.28
C LEU A 49 -0.88 -6.42 7.82
N GLU A 50 -1.09 -7.50 7.07
CA GLU A 50 -1.77 -8.71 7.55
C GLU A 50 -0.80 -9.66 8.30
N ASP A 51 0.49 -9.60 8.02
CA ASP A 51 1.50 -10.50 8.61
C ASP A 51 1.89 -10.07 10.02
N ALA A 52 1.37 -10.78 11.03
CA ALA A 52 1.58 -10.50 12.46
C ALA A 52 3.05 -10.59 12.92
N SER A 53 3.95 -11.20 12.16
CA SER A 53 5.37 -11.28 12.53
C SER A 53 6.18 -10.02 12.20
N ILE A 54 5.59 -9.09 11.42
CA ILE A 54 6.19 -7.80 11.09
C ILE A 54 5.86 -6.78 12.20
N THR A 55 6.85 -6.12 12.77
CA THR A 55 6.64 -5.08 13.80
C THR A 55 6.68 -3.68 13.22
N GLU A 56 7.44 -3.49 12.14
CA GLU A 56 7.60 -2.21 11.45
C GLU A 56 7.74 -2.41 9.94
N ILE A 57 7.13 -1.53 9.15
CA ILE A 57 7.24 -1.43 7.70
C ILE A 57 7.84 -0.07 7.39
N MET A 58 8.91 -0.03 6.63
CA MET A 58 9.59 1.21 6.23
C MET A 58 9.68 1.26 4.70
N VAL A 59 9.29 2.39 4.13
CA VAL A 59 9.36 2.65 2.69
C VAL A 59 10.16 3.93 2.51
N ASN A 60 11.33 3.82 1.88
CA ASN A 60 12.26 4.93 1.63
C ASN A 60 12.32 5.24 0.12
N GLY A 61 11.17 5.53 -0.47
CA GLY A 61 10.97 5.63 -1.91
C GLY A 61 10.43 4.34 -2.54
N PRO A 62 10.13 4.36 -3.86
CA PRO A 62 9.38 3.28 -4.51
C PRO A 62 10.13 1.95 -4.56
N ASP A 63 11.46 1.97 -4.62
CA ASP A 63 12.29 0.75 -4.78
C ASP A 63 12.87 0.22 -3.46
N GLN A 64 12.59 0.89 -2.34
CA GLN A 64 13.23 0.61 -1.06
C GLN A 64 12.20 0.33 0.02
N ILE A 65 11.84 -0.94 0.15
CA ILE A 65 10.88 -1.42 1.15
C ILE A 65 11.59 -2.34 2.12
N PHE A 66 11.48 -2.04 3.40
CA PHE A 66 12.05 -2.80 4.50
C PHE A 66 10.97 -3.19 5.49
N VAL A 67 11.19 -4.30 6.17
CA VAL A 67 10.34 -4.75 7.27
C VAL A 67 11.22 -5.15 8.45
N GLU A 68 10.71 -4.93 9.65
CA GLU A 68 11.31 -5.42 10.88
C GLU A 68 10.56 -6.68 11.34
N ARG A 69 11.31 -7.74 11.63
CA ARG A 69 10.80 -8.98 12.24
C ARG A 69 11.72 -9.36 13.40
N SER A 70 11.15 -9.49 14.60
CA SER A 70 11.89 -9.93 15.79
C SER A 70 13.17 -9.12 16.04
N GLY A 71 13.14 -7.79 15.87
CA GLY A 71 14.30 -6.91 16.05
C GLY A 71 15.27 -6.85 14.86
N LYS A 72 15.00 -7.54 13.76
CA LYS A 72 15.86 -7.56 12.57
C LYS A 72 15.18 -6.88 11.39
N VAL A 73 15.87 -5.90 10.82
CA VAL A 73 15.44 -5.22 9.60
C VAL A 73 15.93 -5.99 8.38
N GLU A 74 15.02 -6.30 7.46
CA GLU A 74 15.31 -6.93 6.17
C GLU A 74 14.71 -6.10 5.02
N GLN A 75 15.43 -6.03 3.90
CA GLN A 75 14.90 -5.44 2.66
C GLN A 75 14.09 -6.49 1.91
N LEU A 76 12.88 -6.14 1.50
CA LEU A 76 12.05 -7.01 0.69
C LEU A 76 12.31 -6.78 -0.80
N PRO A 77 12.24 -7.81 -1.65
CA PRO A 77 12.32 -7.68 -3.11
C PRO A 77 10.98 -7.18 -3.70
N LEU A 78 10.36 -6.21 -3.04
CA LEU A 78 9.11 -5.57 -3.43
C LEU A 78 9.40 -4.12 -3.81
N ARG A 79 8.64 -3.59 -4.77
CA ARG A 79 8.74 -2.19 -5.20
C ARG A 79 7.37 -1.68 -5.62
N PHE A 80 7.18 -0.37 -5.45
CA PHE A 80 6.10 0.36 -6.11
C PHE A 80 6.43 0.50 -7.60
N GLY A 81 5.40 0.57 -8.44
CA GLY A 81 5.55 0.77 -9.88
C GLY A 81 6.05 2.17 -10.23
N SER A 82 5.81 3.18 -9.38
CA SER A 82 6.30 4.54 -9.55
C SER A 82 6.28 5.34 -8.24
N HIS A 83 6.93 6.51 -8.25
CA HIS A 83 6.81 7.51 -7.18
C HIS A 83 5.36 7.98 -7.00
N GLU A 84 4.62 8.14 -8.10
CA GLU A 84 3.21 8.54 -8.07
C GLU A 84 2.36 7.49 -7.35
N GLN A 85 2.60 6.21 -7.61
CA GLN A 85 1.86 5.13 -6.95
C GLN A 85 2.14 5.08 -5.44
N LEU A 86 3.38 5.33 -5.03
CA LEU A 86 3.73 5.48 -3.61
C LEU A 86 2.97 6.66 -2.99
N MET A 87 2.97 7.82 -3.65
CA MET A 87 2.26 9.02 -3.18
C MET A 87 0.75 8.77 -3.07
N GLN A 88 0.12 8.15 -4.07
CA GLN A 88 -1.31 7.79 -4.01
C GLN A 88 -1.61 6.84 -2.85
N THR A 89 -0.70 5.92 -2.54
CA THR A 89 -0.84 5.00 -1.40
C THR A 89 -0.73 5.75 -0.08
N ILE A 90 0.25 6.64 0.05
CA ILE A 90 0.42 7.53 1.20
C ILE A 90 -0.84 8.39 1.41
N GLU A 91 -1.36 9.03 0.37
CA GLU A 91 -2.57 9.83 0.42
C GLU A 91 -3.78 9.03 0.89
N ARG A 92 -3.95 7.80 0.40
CA ARG A 92 -4.98 6.87 0.88
C ARG A 92 -4.82 6.60 2.37
N ILE A 93 -3.62 6.28 2.84
CA ILE A 93 -3.35 6.01 4.27
C ILE A 93 -3.72 7.23 5.12
N VAL A 94 -3.20 8.42 4.81
CA VAL A 94 -3.45 9.62 5.63
C VAL A 94 -4.90 10.09 5.54
N SER A 95 -5.60 9.82 4.44
CA SER A 95 -7.02 10.15 4.30
C SER A 95 -7.90 9.34 5.27
N THR A 96 -7.53 8.10 5.60
CA THR A 96 -8.30 7.26 6.54
C THR A 96 -8.31 7.81 7.97
N VAL A 97 -7.33 8.64 8.31
CA VAL A 97 -7.16 9.28 9.63
C VAL A 97 -7.52 10.76 9.60
N ASN A 98 -8.24 11.23 8.56
CA ASN A 98 -8.61 12.64 8.35
C ASN A 98 -7.41 13.59 8.43
N ARG A 99 -6.29 13.19 7.81
CA ARG A 99 -5.10 14.01 7.60
C ARG A 99 -4.84 14.19 6.12
N ARG A 100 -4.00 15.18 5.80
CA ARG A 100 -3.53 15.47 4.45
C ARG A 100 -2.03 15.65 4.49
N VAL A 101 -1.38 15.26 3.40
CA VAL A 101 0.04 15.47 3.18
C VAL A 101 0.20 16.05 1.78
N ASP A 102 0.90 17.17 1.69
CA ASP A 102 1.17 17.92 0.46
C ASP A 102 2.41 18.79 0.65
N GLU A 103 2.85 19.49 -0.40
CA GLU A 103 4.07 20.30 -0.33
C GLU A 103 4.00 21.44 0.71
N SER A 104 2.80 21.85 1.12
CA SER A 104 2.61 22.86 2.19
C SER A 104 2.64 22.23 3.58
N ASN A 105 2.19 20.97 3.70
CA ASN A 105 2.22 20.16 4.92
C ASN A 105 2.92 18.82 4.64
N PRO A 106 4.25 18.81 4.46
CA PRO A 106 5.00 17.67 3.92
C PRO A 106 5.26 16.54 4.94
N MET A 107 4.61 16.56 6.09
CA MET A 107 4.80 15.56 7.14
C MET A 107 3.48 15.26 7.87
N VAL A 108 3.26 13.98 8.18
CA VAL A 108 2.14 13.50 8.99
C VAL A 108 2.63 12.47 10.01
N ASP A 109 2.18 12.62 11.27
CA ASP A 109 2.20 11.55 12.28
C ASP A 109 0.74 11.29 12.70
N ALA A 110 0.32 10.03 12.63
CA ALA A 110 -1.05 9.63 12.95
C ALA A 110 -1.10 8.18 13.45
N ARG A 111 -2.27 7.79 13.96
CA ARG A 111 -2.58 6.41 14.31
C ARG A 111 -3.72 5.91 13.43
N LEU A 112 -3.50 4.79 12.77
CA LEU A 112 -4.51 4.12 11.96
C LEU A 112 -5.67 3.61 12.82
N PRO A 113 -6.86 3.41 12.25
CA PRO A 113 -7.99 2.82 12.96
C PRO A 113 -7.70 1.42 13.54
N SER A 114 -6.78 0.69 12.91
CA SER A 114 -6.29 -0.63 13.36
C SER A 114 -5.29 -0.56 14.53
N GLY A 115 -4.78 0.63 14.85
CA GLY A 115 -3.94 0.88 16.03
C GLY A 115 -2.48 1.22 15.71
N GLU A 116 -1.99 0.92 14.51
CA GLU A 116 -0.63 1.18 14.09
C GLU A 116 -0.33 2.68 14.00
N ARG A 117 0.90 3.06 14.31
CA ARG A 117 1.41 4.41 14.10
C ARG A 117 1.95 4.55 12.69
N VAL A 118 1.59 5.64 12.03
CA VAL A 118 2.04 5.99 10.70
C VAL A 118 2.79 7.30 10.75
N ASN A 119 4.00 7.30 10.20
CA ASN A 119 4.76 8.50 9.91
C ASN A 119 4.99 8.62 8.41
N VAL A 120 4.75 9.80 7.85
CA VAL A 120 4.97 10.11 6.44
C VAL A 120 5.77 11.40 6.35
N ILE A 121 6.77 11.42 5.49
CA ILE A 121 7.54 12.63 5.14
C ILE A 121 7.70 12.67 3.61
N ILE A 122 7.41 13.80 3.00
CA ILE A 122 7.53 13.99 1.55
C ILE A 122 8.41 15.22 1.23
N PRO A 123 8.80 15.44 -0.04
CA PRO A 123 9.44 16.68 -0.44
C PRO A 123 8.58 17.91 -0.08
N PRO A 124 9.20 19.03 0.33
CA PRO A 124 10.65 19.29 0.32
C PRO A 124 11.41 18.81 1.56
N LEU A 125 10.75 18.22 2.58
CA LEU A 125 11.42 17.79 3.81
C LEU A 125 12.27 16.53 3.62
N SER A 126 11.87 15.65 2.70
CA SER A 126 12.66 14.49 2.32
C SER A 126 13.38 14.74 1.00
N LEU A 127 14.71 14.64 1.02
CA LEU A 127 15.56 14.84 -0.15
C LEU A 127 15.51 13.67 -1.14
N THR A 128 15.16 12.48 -0.66
CA THR A 128 15.16 11.23 -1.44
C THR A 128 13.78 10.85 -1.96
N GLY A 129 12.78 11.71 -1.79
CA GLY A 129 11.39 11.44 -2.15
C GLY A 129 10.54 11.02 -0.96
N ALA A 130 9.34 10.51 -1.22
CA ALA A 130 8.39 10.17 -0.17
C ALA A 130 8.90 9.01 0.71
N THR A 131 8.80 9.17 2.03
CA THR A 131 9.07 8.15 3.02
C THR A 131 7.82 7.86 3.85
N LEU A 132 7.65 6.59 4.23
CA LEU A 132 6.53 6.10 5.01
C LEU A 132 7.05 5.05 6.00
N THR A 133 6.68 5.19 7.26
CA THR A 133 6.91 4.19 8.30
C THR A 133 5.59 3.83 8.96
N ILE A 134 5.30 2.54 9.05
CA ILE A 134 4.15 2.00 9.77
C ILE A 134 4.65 1.07 10.86
N ARG A 135 4.28 1.34 12.12
CA ARG A 135 4.74 0.57 13.28
C ARG A 135 3.57 0.12 14.14
N ARG A 136 3.56 -1.15 14.54
CA ARG A 136 2.54 -1.71 15.43
C ARG A 136 2.75 -1.29 16.88
#